data_AF-A0A5C8J3L2-F1
#
_entry.id   AF-A0A5C8J3L2-F1
#
_cell.length_a   1.000
_cell.length_b   1.000
_cell.length_c   1.000
_cell.angle_alpha   90.00
_cell.angle_beta   90.00
_cell.angle_gamma   90.00
#
_symmetry.space_group_name_H-M   'P 1'
#
loop_
_entity.id
_entity.type
_entity.pdbx_description
1 polymer ?
#
loop_
_entity_poly.entity_id
_entity_poly.type
_entity_poly.pdbx_seq_one_letter_code
_entity_poly.pdbx_strand_id
1 'polypeptide(L)'
;MITNAVLHRDYSIASDIHIRVFDNRVEIGSPGVLAGHVTIHNILTEQAARNGTLVRLINKFPNPPNKDVGEGLNTAFKEIQALRLKHPEIIEKPNSVLVVIKHEALGRLQAQKRR
;
A
#
# COMPACT_ATOMS: atom_id res chain seq x y z
N MET A 1 -1.84 3.67 -3.07
CA MET A 1 -2.30 2.90 -1.87
C MET A 1 -3.76 2.49 -1.96
N ILE A 2 -4.71 3.43 -2.08
CA ILE A 2 -6.15 3.11 -2.17
C ILE A 2 -6.48 2.24 -3.40
N THR A 3 -5.93 2.58 -4.58
CA THR A 3 -6.08 1.75 -5.79
C THR A 3 -5.64 0.30 -5.57
N ASN A 4 -4.53 0.08 -4.88
CA ASN A 4 -4.05 -1.27 -4.56
C ASN A 4 -4.99 -1.98 -3.59
N ALA A 5 -5.56 -1.28 -2.61
CA ALA A 5 -6.56 -1.85 -1.73
C ALA A 5 -7.78 -2.36 -2.51
N VAL A 6 -8.22 -1.63 -3.55
CA VAL A 6 -9.33 -2.04 -4.44
C VAL A 6 -8.95 -3.22 -5.34
N LEU A 7 -7.76 -3.16 -5.94
CA LEU A 7 -7.27 -4.19 -6.87
C LEU A 7 -7.05 -5.55 -6.20
N HIS A 8 -6.56 -5.54 -4.96
CA HIS A 8 -6.22 -6.75 -4.21
C HIS A 8 -7.23 -7.06 -3.10
N ARG A 9 -8.39 -6.40 -3.09
CA ARG A 9 -9.50 -6.73 -2.18
C ARG A 9 -9.93 -8.17 -2.37
N ASP A 10 -10.18 -8.89 -1.28
CA ASP A 10 -10.90 -10.15 -1.35
C ASP A 10 -12.40 -9.91 -1.55
N TYR A 11 -12.87 -10.10 -2.79
CA TYR A 11 -14.27 -9.88 -3.15
C TYR A 11 -15.22 -10.97 -2.66
N SER A 12 -14.72 -12.07 -2.07
CA SER A 12 -15.56 -13.08 -1.42
C SER A 12 -16.06 -12.64 -0.03
N ILE A 13 -15.39 -11.66 0.58
CA ILE A 13 -15.72 -11.15 1.92
C ILE A 13 -16.66 -9.94 1.79
N ALA A 14 -17.82 -10.03 2.43
CA ALA A 14 -18.83 -8.95 2.48
C ALA A 14 -18.44 -7.86 3.50
N SER A 15 -17.28 -7.20 3.28
CA SER A 15 -16.79 -6.09 4.11
C SER A 15 -16.15 -5.01 3.24
N ASP A 16 -16.30 -3.75 3.60
CA ASP A 16 -15.74 -2.66 2.81
C ASP A 16 -14.24 -2.45 3.04
N ILE A 17 -13.61 -1.67 2.15
CA ILE A 17 -12.30 -1.09 2.41
C ILE A 17 -12.52 0.10 3.34
N HIS A 18 -11.85 0.09 4.50
CA HIS A 18 -11.98 1.16 5.48
C HIS A 18 -10.78 2.10 5.41
N ILE A 19 -11.03 3.36 5.10
CA ILE A 19 -10.04 4.43 5.21
C ILE A 19 -10.33 5.20 6.49
N ARG A 20 -9.38 5.22 7.43
CA ARG A 20 -9.50 5.93 8.71
C ARG A 20 -8.44 7.00 8.77
N VAL A 21 -8.85 8.24 8.99
CA VAL A 21 -7.95 9.39 9.10
C VAL A 21 -7.89 9.78 10.58
N PHE A 22 -6.68 9.83 11.11
CA PHE A 22 -6.36 10.27 12.45
C PHE A 22 -5.42 11.47 12.36
N ASP A 23 -5.29 12.23 13.45
CA ASP A 23 -4.41 13.39 13.52
C ASP A 23 -2.96 13.03 13.12
N ASN A 24 -2.49 11.86 13.56
CA ASN A 24 -1.11 11.42 13.36
C ASN A 24 -0.90 10.37 12.26
N ARG A 25 -1.95 9.87 11.61
CA ARG A 25 -1.81 8.83 10.58
C ARG A 25 -3.07 8.65 9.73
N VAL A 26 -2.89 8.04 8.56
CA VAL A 26 -3.97 7.48 7.74
C VAL A 26 -3.83 5.96 7.73
N GLU A 27 -4.93 5.26 7.98
CA GLU A 27 -5.02 3.81 7.91
C GLU A 27 -5.92 3.39 6.75
N ILE A 28 -5.49 2.39 5.98
CA ILE A 28 -6.23 1.81 4.88
C ILE A 28 -6.34 0.31 5.13
N GLY A 29 -7.52 -0.17 5.54
CA GLY A 29 -7.81 -1.58 5.77
C GLY A 29 -8.56 -2.20 4.60
N SER A 30 -8.00 -3.25 3.99
CA SER A 30 -8.64 -4.04 2.94
C SER A 30 -8.99 -5.44 3.47
N PRO A 31 -10.18 -5.98 3.17
CA PRO A 31 -10.57 -7.32 3.62
C PRO A 31 -9.78 -8.41 2.89
N GLY A 32 -9.52 -9.49 3.63
CA GLY A 32 -8.71 -10.63 3.20
C GLY A 32 -7.23 -10.50 3.55
N VAL A 33 -6.50 -11.58 3.31
CA VAL A 33 -5.04 -11.67 3.55
C VAL A 33 -4.25 -11.33 2.27
N LEU A 34 -2.93 -11.34 2.33
CA LEU A 34 -2.09 -11.27 1.13
C LEU A 34 -2.38 -12.47 0.21
N ALA A 35 -2.21 -12.26 -1.09
CA ALA A 35 -2.57 -13.25 -2.09
C ALA A 35 -1.38 -14.14 -2.47
N GLY A 36 -1.63 -15.43 -2.70
CA GLY A 36 -0.64 -16.37 -3.24
C GLY A 36 0.60 -16.47 -2.35
N HIS A 37 1.78 -16.27 -2.95
CA HIS A 37 3.10 -16.31 -2.30
C HIS A 37 3.56 -14.95 -1.76
N VAL A 38 2.70 -13.92 -1.82
CA VAL A 38 3.03 -12.58 -1.33
C VAL A 38 3.00 -12.59 0.21
N THR A 39 4.02 -12.00 0.79
CA THR A 39 4.24 -11.83 2.23
C THR A 39 4.60 -10.38 2.51
N ILE A 40 4.52 -9.95 3.77
CA ILE A 40 4.94 -8.60 4.18
C ILE A 40 6.39 -8.28 3.78
N HIS A 41 7.24 -9.30 3.64
CA HIS A 41 8.67 -9.15 3.40
C HIS A 41 9.00 -8.98 1.90
N ASN A 42 8.16 -9.52 1.02
CA ASN A 42 8.38 -9.49 -0.43
C ASN A 42 7.36 -8.61 -1.17
N ILE A 43 6.39 -8.00 -0.49
CA ILE A 43 5.28 -7.23 -1.12
C ILE A 43 5.72 -6.05 -2.00
N LEU A 44 6.95 -5.57 -1.85
CA LEU A 44 7.52 -4.51 -2.71
C LEU A 44 8.14 -5.05 -4.00
N THR A 45 8.46 -6.35 -4.06
CA THR A 45 9.12 -7.01 -5.20
C THR A 45 8.25 -8.06 -5.87
N GLU A 46 7.27 -8.61 -5.14
CA GLU A 46 6.38 -9.69 -5.56
C GLU A 46 4.93 -9.21 -5.61
N GLN A 47 4.15 -9.81 -6.51
CA GLN A 47 2.74 -9.49 -6.67
C GLN A 47 1.93 -10.74 -7.02
N ALA A 48 0.71 -10.78 -6.49
CA ALA A 48 -0.28 -11.79 -6.84
C ALA A 48 -1.62 -11.11 -7.07
N ALA A 49 -2.16 -11.26 -8.29
CA ALA A 49 -3.46 -10.73 -8.65
C ALA A 49 -4.55 -11.70 -8.18
N ARG A 50 -5.48 -11.22 -7.34
CA ARG A 50 -6.69 -11.99 -6.98
C ARG A 50 -7.72 -11.99 -8.10
N ASN A 51 -7.82 -10.88 -8.82
CA ASN A 51 -8.77 -10.69 -9.90
C ASN A 51 -8.07 -10.12 -11.14
N GLY A 52 -7.68 -11.01 -12.06
CA GLY A 52 -7.03 -10.62 -13.31
C GLY A 52 -7.90 -9.76 -14.22
N THR A 53 -9.24 -9.87 -14.13
CA THR A 53 -10.17 -9.04 -14.91
C THR A 53 -10.13 -7.59 -14.45
N LEU A 54 -10.15 -7.34 -13.13
CA LEU A 54 -10.04 -5.98 -12.58
C LEU A 54 -8.71 -5.33 -12.94
N VAL A 55 -7.59 -6.04 -12.77
CA VAL A 55 -6.26 -5.53 -13.16
C VAL A 55 -6.23 -5.14 -14.63
N ARG A 56 -6.74 -5.99 -15.52
CA ARG A 56 -6.82 -5.70 -16.97
C ARG A 56 -7.72 -4.51 -17.29
N LEU A 57 -8.84 -4.34 -16.57
CA LEU A 57 -9.76 -3.24 -16.81
C LEU A 57 -9.13 -1.91 -16.38
N ILE A 58 -8.49 -1.87 -15.21
CA ILE A 58 -7.84 -0.65 -14.70
C ILE A 58 -6.69 -0.18 -15.61
N ASN A 59 -5.92 -1.11 -16.18
CA ASN A 59 -4.85 -0.77 -17.12
C ASN A 59 -5.36 -0.17 -18.45
N LYS A 60 -6.66 -0.28 -18.77
CA LYS A 60 -7.25 0.30 -20.00
C LYS A 60 -7.71 1.74 -19.84
N PHE A 61 -7.66 2.31 -18.64
CA PHE A 61 -8.05 3.71 -18.45
C PHE A 61 -7.06 4.64 -19.14
N PRO A 62 -7.51 5.77 -19.72
CA PRO A 62 -6.62 6.76 -20.34
C PRO A 62 -5.53 7.28 -19.39
N ASN A 63 -5.83 7.32 -18.09
CA ASN A 63 -4.88 7.60 -17.02
C ASN A 63 -5.01 6.48 -15.97
N PRO A 64 -4.24 5.39 -16.09
CA PRO A 64 -4.38 4.25 -15.20
C PRO A 64 -3.94 4.65 -13.78
N PRO A 65 -4.79 4.43 -12.75
CA PRO A 65 -4.49 4.83 -11.38
C PRO A 65 -3.37 4.00 -10.74
N ASN A 66 -2.97 2.87 -11.34
CA ASN A 66 -1.69 2.21 -11.12
C ASN A 66 -0.79 2.50 -12.33
N LYS A 67 0.31 3.21 -12.13
CA LYS A 67 1.30 3.44 -13.19
C LYS A 67 2.12 2.17 -13.42
N ASP A 68 1.60 1.23 -14.19
CA ASP A 68 2.20 -0.08 -14.48
C ASP A 68 2.03 -1.17 -13.40
N VAL A 69 2.10 -2.42 -13.85
CA VAL A 69 1.87 -3.63 -13.06
C VAL A 69 3.07 -3.86 -12.13
N GLY A 70 2.85 -3.75 -10.82
CA GLY A 70 3.88 -3.97 -9.79
C GLY A 70 4.60 -2.70 -9.31
N GLU A 71 4.39 -1.55 -9.95
CA GLU A 71 5.02 -0.29 -9.49
C GLU A 71 4.18 0.48 -8.48
N GLY A 72 2.87 0.22 -8.40
CA GLY A 72 1.94 1.05 -7.62
C GLY A 72 2.27 1.20 -6.12
N LEU A 73 2.83 0.16 -5.48
CA LEU A 73 3.31 0.27 -4.10
C LEU A 73 4.65 1.02 -4.04
N ASN A 74 5.61 0.67 -4.91
CA ASN A 74 6.93 1.30 -4.95
C ASN A 74 6.85 2.81 -5.19
N THR A 75 6.00 3.26 -6.10
CA THR A 75 5.76 4.68 -6.38
C THR A 75 5.18 5.39 -5.17
N ALA A 76 4.18 4.80 -4.52
CA ALA A 76 3.59 5.40 -3.33
C ALA A 76 4.58 5.47 -2.15
N PHE A 77 5.46 4.47 -1.97
CA PHE A 77 6.53 4.55 -0.97
C PHE A 77 7.54 5.67 -1.29
N LYS A 78 7.93 5.81 -2.56
CA LYS A 78 8.83 6.90 -3.01
C LYS A 78 8.21 8.28 -2.78
N GLU A 79 6.93 8.46 -3.08
CA GLU A 79 6.23 9.74 -2.85
C GLU A 79 6.18 10.12 -1.36
N ILE A 80 5.89 9.15 -0.48
CA ILE A 80 5.86 9.37 0.98
C ILE A 80 7.27 9.72 1.50
N GLN A 81 8.30 9.09 0.96
CA GLN A 81 9.69 9.42 1.26
C GLN A 81 10.08 10.81 0.75
N ALA A 82 9.62 11.22 -0.44
CA ALA A 82 9.84 12.56 -0.98
C ALA A 82 9.20 13.66 -0.11
N LEU A 83 8.08 13.35 0.55
CA LEU A 83 7.45 14.18 1.58
C LEU A 83 8.19 14.16 2.94
N ARG A 84 9.31 13.44 3.03
CA ARG A 84 10.12 13.24 4.24
C ARG A 84 9.33 12.64 5.41
N LEU A 85 8.33 11.81 5.12
CA LEU A 85 7.58 11.06 6.11
C LEU A 85 8.18 9.67 6.33
N LYS A 86 7.89 9.05 7.46
CA LYS A 86 8.22 7.65 7.70
C LYS A 86 7.56 6.74 6.65
N HIS A 87 8.22 5.63 6.36
CA HIS A 87 7.69 4.63 5.44
C HIS A 87 6.35 4.09 5.96
N PRO A 88 5.40 3.78 5.05
CA PRO A 88 4.18 3.09 5.42
C PRO A 88 4.48 1.73 6.05
N GLU A 89 3.68 1.39 7.05
CA GLU A 89 3.71 0.08 7.70
C GLU A 89 2.59 -0.77 7.11
N ILE A 90 2.90 -1.98 6.65
CA ILE A 90 1.92 -2.93 6.14
C ILE A 90 1.81 -4.06 7.16
N ILE A 91 0.59 -4.34 7.59
CA ILE A 91 0.28 -5.30 8.64
C ILE A 91 -0.78 -6.26 8.09
N GLU A 92 -0.44 -7.54 8.02
CA GLU A 92 -1.42 -8.58 7.76
C GLU A 92 -2.07 -9.01 9.08
N LYS A 93 -3.39 -8.94 9.13
CA LYS A 93 -4.24 -9.45 10.22
C LYS A 93 -4.97 -10.71 9.73
N PRO A 94 -5.59 -11.51 10.62
CA PRO A 94 -6.21 -12.77 10.24
C PRO A 94 -7.18 -12.68 9.04
N ASN A 95 -7.93 -11.57 8.92
CA ASN A 95 -8.93 -11.39 7.86
C ASN A 95 -8.80 -10.05 7.11
N SER A 96 -7.67 -9.34 7.23
CA SER A 96 -7.51 -8.04 6.59
C SER A 96 -6.05 -7.64 6.45
N VAL A 97 -5.71 -6.90 5.40
CA VAL A 97 -4.43 -6.20 5.28
C VAL A 97 -4.64 -4.73 5.65
N LEU A 98 -3.81 -4.23 6.55
CA LEU A 98 -3.81 -2.84 7.01
C LEU A 98 -2.55 -2.13 6.54
N VAL A 99 -2.71 -1.00 5.86
CA VAL A 99 -1.62 -0.08 5.53
C VAL A 99 -1.74 1.15 6.42
N VAL A 100 -0.65 1.50 7.11
CA VAL A 100 -0.58 2.65 8.02
C VAL A 100 0.44 3.66 7.49
N ILE A 101 -0.02 4.86 7.18
CA ILE A 101 0.81 5.98 6.74
C ILE A 101 0.88 6.99 7.88
N LYS A 102 2.03 7.13 8.53
CA LYS A 102 2.19 8.04 9.68
C LYS A 102 2.50 9.46 9.18
N HIS A 103 1.87 10.47 9.79
CA HIS A 103 2.23 11.88 9.62
C HIS A 103 3.46 12.24 10.48
N GLU A 104 4.40 11.32 10.61
CA GLU A 104 5.62 11.51 11.38
C GLU A 104 6.76 11.77 10.42
N ALA A 105 7.43 12.91 10.58
CA ALA A 105 8.62 13.22 9.79
C ALA A 105 9.72 12.17 10.06
N LEU A 106 10.47 11.82 9.01
CA LEU A 106 11.81 11.27 9.17
C LEU A 106 12.60 12.32 9.95
N GLY A 107 12.85 12.04 11.23
CA GLY A 107 13.48 13.00 12.15
C GLY A 107 14.70 13.69 11.52
N ARG A 108 14.99 14.92 11.95
CA ARG A 108 16.17 15.65 11.48
C ARG A 108 17.40 14.74 11.63
N LEU A 109 18.07 14.42 10.52
CA LEU A 109 19.42 13.88 10.53
C LEU A 109 20.24 14.77 11.46
N GLN A 110 20.60 14.28 12.64
CA GLN A 110 21.77 14.80 13.33
C GLN A 110 22.93 14.50 12.38
N ALA A 111 23.45 15.54 11.73
CA ALA A 111 24.68 15.47 10.97
C ALA A 111 25.72 14.75 11.83
N GLN A 112 25.98 13.50 11.48
CA GLN A 112 26.93 12.66 12.16
C GLN A 112 28.29 13.33 11.95
N LYS A 113 28.84 13.88 13.03
CA LYS A 113 30.21 14.39 13.12
C LYS A 113 31.16 13.39 12.45
N ARG A 114 31.64 13.74 11.25
CA ARG A 114 32.94 13.25 10.77
C ARG A 114 33.95 14.31 11.18
N ARG A 115 34.55 14.08 12.34
CA ARG A 115 35.88 14.59 12.68
C ARG A 115 36.91 13.71 11.99
#